data_AF-A0A1A6B9M4-F1
#
_entry.id   AF-A0A1A6B9M4-F1
#
_cell.length_a   1.000
_cell.length_b   1.000
_cell.length_c   1.000
_cell.angle_alpha   90.00
_cell.angle_beta   90.00
_cell.angle_gamma   90.00
#
_symmetry.space_group_name_H-M   'P 1'
#
loop_
_entity.id
_entity.type
_entity.pdbx_description
1 polymer ?
#
loop_
_entity_poly.entity_id
_entity_poly.type
_entity_poly.pdbx_seq_one_letter_code
_entity_poly.pdbx_strand_id
1 'polypeptide(L)'
;MAEQFEYDDGTARAAISQFDELGASLGSLIDSLSGELSGDSPWSHDKIGSSFAGKFDPDRSKVISNAVDLRKAIQSVAPTLTDAADNIVAQDGGVAE
;
A
#
# COMPACT_ATOMS: atom_id res chain seq x y z
N MET A 1 -35.87 4.56 -7.49
CA MET A 1 -35.70 3.71 -6.30
C MET A 1 -34.24 3.82 -5.92
N ALA A 2 -33.91 4.60 -4.89
CA ALA A 2 -32.57 4.58 -4.33
C ALA A 2 -32.45 3.27 -3.56
N GLU A 3 -31.45 2.45 -3.88
CA GLU A 3 -31.07 1.34 -3.00
C GLU A 3 -30.86 1.93 -1.62
N GLN A 4 -31.61 1.44 -0.64
CA GLN A 4 -31.49 1.87 0.74
C GLN A 4 -30.10 1.45 1.20
N PHE A 5 -29.18 2.41 1.27
CA PHE A 5 -27.81 2.16 1.70
C PHE A 5 -27.86 1.79 3.19
N GLU A 6 -27.78 0.49 3.48
CA GLU A 6 -27.70 -0.01 4.85
C GLU A 6 -26.21 -0.02 5.24
N TYR A 7 -25.82 0.98 6.03
CA TYR A 7 -24.47 1.09 6.55
C TYR A 7 -24.31 0.17 7.77
N ASP A 8 -23.44 -0.83 7.67
CA ASP A 8 -23.03 -1.65 8.80
C ASP A 8 -21.62 -1.24 9.25
N ASP A 9 -21.54 -0.45 10.33
CA ASP A 9 -20.27 0.05 10.87
C ASP A 9 -19.34 -1.11 11.23
N GLY A 10 -19.87 -2.21 11.78
CA GLY A 10 -19.06 -3.38 12.14
C GLY A 10 -18.30 -3.98 10.95
N THR A 11 -18.99 -4.20 9.82
CA THR A 11 -18.41 -4.69 8.57
C THR A 11 -17.44 -3.67 7.97
N ALA A 12 -17.78 -2.38 8.01
CA ALA A 12 -16.90 -1.32 7.53
C ALA A 12 -15.58 -1.28 8.31
N ARG A 13 -15.63 -1.30 9.66
CA ARG A 13 -14.44 -1.33 10.52
C ARG A 13 -13.64 -2.61 10.35
N ALA A 14 -14.30 -3.76 10.18
CA ALA A 14 -13.61 -5.02 9.92
C ALA A 14 -12.84 -4.99 8.57
N ALA A 15 -13.41 -4.36 7.54
CA ALA A 15 -12.73 -4.18 6.26
C ALA A 15 -11.55 -3.20 6.38
N ILE A 16 -11.70 -2.09 7.13
CA ILE A 16 -10.61 -1.15 7.41
C ILE A 16 -9.41 -1.85 8.04
N SER A 17 -9.63 -2.68 9.07
CA SER A 17 -8.57 -3.44 9.73
C SER A 17 -7.85 -4.39 8.76
N GLN A 18 -8.56 -5.01 7.81
CA GLN A 18 -7.93 -5.85 6.77
C GLN A 18 -6.98 -5.04 5.87
N PHE A 19 -7.34 -3.81 5.52
CA PHE A 19 -6.46 -2.93 4.74
C PHE A 19 -5.23 -2.48 5.52
N ASP A 20 -5.37 -2.22 6.82
CA ASP A 20 -4.23 -1.92 7.70
C ASP A 20 -3.26 -3.10 7.80
N GLU A 21 -3.78 -4.30 8.05
CA GLU A 21 -2.98 -5.53 8.10
C GLU A 21 -2.28 -5.81 6.77
N LEU A 22 -2.99 -5.65 5.65
CA LEU A 22 -2.42 -5.80 4.31
C LEU A 22 -1.31 -4.78 4.06
N GLY A 23 -1.52 -3.52 4.44
CA GLY A 23 -0.53 -2.45 4.32
C GLY A 23 0.73 -2.73 5.14
N ALA A 24 0.60 -3.28 6.35
CA ALA A 24 1.71 -3.67 7.20
C ALA A 24 2.49 -4.87 6.63
N SER A 25 1.78 -5.90 6.17
CA SER A 25 2.37 -7.10 5.57
C SER A 25 3.14 -6.78 4.29
N LEU A 26 2.53 -6.01 3.38
CA LEU A 26 3.19 -5.52 2.17
C LEU A 26 4.36 -4.60 2.50
N GLY A 27 4.23 -3.73 3.49
CA GLY A 27 5.33 -2.89 3.97
C GLY A 27 6.56 -3.73 4.32
N SER A 28 6.37 -4.79 5.12
CA SER A 28 7.46 -5.68 5.54
C SER A 28 8.10 -6.44 4.37
N LEU A 29 7.29 -6.90 3.41
CA LEU A 29 7.78 -7.56 2.20
C LEU A 29 8.60 -6.60 1.32
N ILE A 30 8.13 -5.36 1.17
CA ILE A 30 8.78 -4.33 0.36
C ILE A 30 10.08 -3.86 1.02
N ASP A 31 10.10 -3.76 2.34
CA ASP A 31 11.31 -3.43 3.09
C ASP A 31 12.37 -4.54 2.92
N SER A 32 11.94 -5.81 2.94
CA SER A 32 12.80 -6.96 2.66
C SER A 32 13.34 -6.95 1.23
N LEU A 33 12.47 -6.75 0.23
CA LEU A 33 12.85 -6.65 -1.18
C LEU A 33 13.81 -5.49 -1.43
N SER A 34 13.55 -4.34 -0.82
CA SER A 34 14.43 -3.18 -0.90
C SER A 34 15.79 -3.46 -0.28
N GLY A 35 15.83 -4.17 0.85
CA GLY A 35 17.06 -4.65 1.47
C GLY A 35 17.88 -5.54 0.53
N GLU A 36 17.26 -6.59 -0.02
CA GLU A 36 17.92 -7.52 -0.95
C GLU A 36 18.44 -6.83 -2.22
N LEU A 37 17.65 -5.89 -2.75
CA LEU A 37 18.01 -5.16 -3.97
C LEU A 37 18.95 -3.98 -3.72
N SER A 38 19.05 -3.44 -2.51
CA SER A 38 19.91 -2.30 -2.20
C SER A 38 21.41 -2.61 -2.16
N GLY A 39 21.79 -3.90 -2.21
CA GLY A 39 23.19 -4.32 -2.18
C GLY A 39 24.02 -3.76 -3.33
N ASP A 40 25.31 -3.52 -3.07
CA ASP A 40 26.28 -3.18 -4.10
C ASP A 40 26.29 -4.24 -5.19
N SER A 41 26.20 -3.80 -6.46
CA SER A 41 26.12 -4.72 -7.60
C SER A 41 27.46 -5.47 -7.73
N PRO A 42 27.51 -6.79 -7.44
CA PRO A 42 28.77 -7.54 -7.46
C PRO A 42 29.34 -7.69 -8.87
N TRP A 43 28.52 -7.36 -9.88
CA TRP A 43 28.78 -7.59 -11.29
C TRP A 43 29.63 -6.48 -11.94
N SER A 44 29.87 -5.33 -11.32
CA SER A 44 30.51 -4.18 -12.00
C SER A 44 32.01 -4.31 -12.33
N HIS A 45 32.68 -5.40 -11.94
CA HIS A 45 34.14 -5.51 -12.00
C HIS A 45 34.72 -5.88 -13.37
N ASP A 46 33.89 -6.28 -14.35
CA ASP A 46 34.31 -6.54 -15.73
C ASP A 46 33.35 -5.91 -16.76
N LYS A 47 33.70 -5.99 -18.05
CA LYS A 47 32.92 -5.40 -19.15
C LYS A 47 31.53 -6.03 -19.29
N ILE A 48 31.39 -7.32 -19.00
CA ILE A 48 30.14 -8.07 -19.12
C ILE A 48 29.20 -7.63 -18.01
N GLY A 49 29.67 -7.66 -16.77
CA GLY A 49 28.87 -7.31 -15.62
C GLY A 49 28.65 -5.80 -15.45
N SER A 50 29.52 -4.93 -16.00
CA SER A 50 29.20 -3.51 -16.21
C SER A 50 28.03 -3.31 -17.17
N SER A 51 27.97 -4.10 -18.26
CA SER A 51 26.85 -4.05 -19.22
C SER A 51 25.55 -4.60 -18.61
N PHE A 52 25.67 -5.61 -17.75
CA PHE A 52 24.55 -6.13 -16.97
C PHE A 52 24.05 -5.10 -15.96
N ALA A 53 24.93 -4.51 -15.14
CA ALA A 53 24.60 -3.49 -14.16
C ALA A 53 23.90 -2.28 -14.80
N GLY A 54 24.39 -1.83 -15.97
CA GLY A 54 23.78 -0.73 -16.72
C GLY A 54 22.33 -0.97 -17.15
N LYS A 55 21.87 -2.23 -17.25
CA LYS A 55 20.46 -2.58 -17.51
C LYS A 55 19.71 -2.93 -16.23
N PHE A 56 20.37 -3.65 -15.32
CA PHE A 56 19.78 -4.16 -14.10
C PHE A 56 19.49 -3.05 -13.08
N ASP A 57 20.41 -2.11 -12.86
CA ASP A 57 20.26 -1.07 -11.84
C ASP A 57 19.04 -0.16 -12.08
N PRO A 58 18.75 0.30 -13.32
CA PRO A 58 17.51 1.02 -13.63
C PRO A 58 16.25 0.22 -13.36
N ASP A 59 16.22 -1.07 -13.75
CA ASP A 59 15.05 -1.92 -13.57
C ASP A 59 14.82 -2.23 -12.08
N ARG A 60 15.90 -2.50 -11.36
CA ARG A 60 15.93 -2.64 -9.89
C ARG A 60 15.35 -1.42 -9.20
N SER A 61 15.81 -0.22 -9.58
CA SER A 61 15.30 1.03 -9.01
C SER A 61 13.81 1.24 -9.29
N LYS A 62 13.34 0.92 -10.50
CA LYS A 62 11.91 0.99 -10.85
C LYS A 62 11.06 0.02 -10.04
N VAL A 63 11.51 -1.21 -9.85
CA VAL A 63 10.79 -2.21 -9.05
C VAL A 63 10.62 -1.72 -7.61
N ILE A 64 11.69 -1.22 -6.99
CA ILE A 64 11.63 -0.65 -5.63
C ILE A 64 10.65 0.53 -5.58
N SER A 65 10.71 1.45 -6.55
CA SER A 65 9.81 2.61 -6.60
C SER A 65 8.35 2.19 -6.72
N ASN A 66 8.02 1.31 -7.67
CA ASN A 66 6.65 0.84 -7.89
C ASN A 66 6.10 0.11 -6.66
N ALA A 67 6.94 -0.66 -5.98
CA ALA A 67 6.58 -1.35 -4.76
C ALA A 67 6.26 -0.35 -3.63
N VAL A 68 7.11 0.66 -3.43
CA VAL A 68 6.86 1.73 -2.46
C VAL A 68 5.56 2.49 -2.76
N ASP A 69 5.26 2.74 -4.04
CA ASP A 69 4.02 3.41 -4.43
C ASP A 69 2.78 2.55 -4.17
N LEU A 70 2.86 1.24 -4.43
CA LEU A 70 1.81 0.29 -4.07
C LEU A 70 1.54 0.26 -2.56
N ARG A 71 2.61 0.24 -1.74
CA ARG A 71 2.49 0.32 -0.27
C ARG A 71 1.71 1.57 0.14
N LYS A 72 2.10 2.74 -0.37
CA LYS A 72 1.43 4.01 -0.04
C LYS A 72 -0.03 4.00 -0.45
N ALA A 73 -0.35 3.48 -1.64
CA ALA A 73 -1.72 3.39 -2.12
C ALA A 73 -2.58 2.56 -1.17
N ILE A 74 -2.11 1.38 -0.76
CA ILE A 74 -2.85 0.49 0.15
C ILE A 74 -2.98 1.11 1.54
N GLN A 75 -1.90 1.69 2.08
CA GLN A 75 -1.91 2.38 3.38
C GLN A 75 -2.83 3.61 3.40
N SER A 76 -3.19 4.18 2.24
CA SER A 76 -4.12 5.30 2.16
C SER A 76 -5.61 4.88 2.17
N VAL A 77 -5.90 3.60 1.93
CA VAL A 77 -7.29 3.11 1.86
C VAL A 77 -7.95 3.09 3.23
N ALA A 78 -7.30 2.49 4.23
CA ALA A 78 -7.81 2.40 5.59
C ALA A 78 -8.17 3.76 6.22
N PRO A 79 -7.33 4.81 6.16
CA PRO A 79 -7.71 6.13 6.68
C PRO A 79 -8.85 6.77 5.89
N THR A 80 -8.85 6.63 4.56
CA THR A 80 -9.97 7.15 3.73
C THR A 80 -11.30 6.49 4.08
N LEU A 81 -11.29 5.17 4.30
CA LEU A 81 -12.47 4.42 4.73
C LEU A 81 -12.88 4.77 6.16
N THR A 82 -11.92 5.03 7.05
CA THR A 82 -12.16 5.50 8.42
C THR A 82 -12.87 6.86 8.41
N ASP A 83 -12.35 7.82 7.65
CA ASP A 83 -12.97 9.14 7.51
C ASP A 83 -14.39 9.03 6.94
N ALA A 84 -14.61 8.16 5.95
CA ALA A 84 -15.94 7.91 5.39
C ALA A 84 -16.91 7.30 6.43
N ALA A 85 -16.46 6.28 7.16
CA ALA A 85 -17.21 5.63 8.23
C ALA A 85 -17.61 6.63 9.34
N ASP A 86 -16.65 7.44 9.80
CA ASP A 86 -16.87 8.45 10.83
C ASP A 86 -17.89 9.50 10.37
N ASN A 87 -17.82 9.95 9.11
CA ASN A 87 -18.77 10.89 8.55
C ASN A 87 -20.19 10.31 8.45
N ILE A 88 -20.33 9.04 8.07
CA ILE A 88 -21.65 8.37 7.99
C ILE A 88 -22.27 8.27 9.38
N VAL A 89 -21.51 7.79 10.38
CA VAL A 89 -21.98 7.69 11.77
C VAL A 89 -22.36 9.06 12.34
N ALA A 90 -21.59 10.11 12.05
CA ALA A 90 -21.89 11.46 12.51
C ALA A 90 -23.18 12.03 11.86
N GLN A 91 -23.44 11.71 10.60
CA GLN A 91 -24.66 12.12 9.90
C GLN A 91 -25.89 11.34 10.38
N ASP A 92 -25.75 10.04 10.62
CA ASP A 92 -26.85 9.18 11.10
C ASP A 92 -27.17 9.42 12.59
N GLY A 93 -26.15 9.70 13.41
CA GLY A 93 -26.32 10.13 14.80
C GLY A 93 -26.85 11.57 14.96
N GLY A 94 -26.93 12.34 13.87
CA GLY A 94 -27.47 13.70 13.83
C GLY A 94 -28.96 13.79 13.45
N VAL A 95 -29.59 12.69 13.03
CA VAL A 95 -31.03 12.60 12.74
C VAL A 95 -31.77 11.95 13.91
N ALA A 96 -31.65 12.56 15.08
CA ALA A 96 -32.52 12.30 16.22
C ALA A 96 -33.15 13.62 16.69
N GLU A 97 -34.00 14.22 15.85
CA GLU A 97 -35.02 15.20 16.25
C GLU A 97 -36.35 14.91 15.54
#